data_AF-A0A5C1YG12-F1
#
_entry.id   AF-A0A5C1YG12-F1
#
_cell.length_a   1.000
_cell.length_b   1.000
_cell.length_c   1.000
_cell.angle_alpha   90.00
_cell.angle_beta   90.00
_cell.angle_gamma   90.00
#
_symmetry.space_group_name_H-M   'P 1'
#
loop_
_entity.id
_entity.type
_entity.pdbx_description
1 polymer ?
#
loop_
_entity_poly.entity_id
_entity_poly.type
_entity_poly.pdbx_seq_one_letter_code
_entity_poly.pdbx_strand_id
1 'polypeptide(L)'
;MTDTLAERCARLQAPVTELVAVSLSAAYRPQDLPELTRAIGAVRGILAEDPSGLPDGAFTQWLPIALRNLDRMQEAVDRGDAGASYAILTDKTDGFIRLTVGCAGFPGWSPDGEG
;
A
#
# COMPACT_ATOMS: atom_id res chain seq x y z
N MET A 1 18.35 -9.34 11.07
CA MET A 1 18.24 -7.90 11.38
C MET A 1 16.81 -7.67 11.81
N THR A 2 16.59 -7.02 12.95
CA THR A 2 15.25 -6.67 13.42
C THR A 2 14.71 -5.61 12.49
N ASP A 3 13.64 -5.91 11.76
CA ASP A 3 12.96 -4.90 10.94
C ASP A 3 12.33 -3.87 11.87
N THR A 4 12.71 -2.60 11.70
CA THR A 4 12.09 -1.49 12.42
C THR A 4 10.93 -0.91 11.61
N LEU A 5 9.97 -0.31 12.32
CA LEU A 5 8.86 0.40 11.66
C LEU A 5 9.38 1.48 10.69
N ALA A 6 10.48 2.16 11.04
CA ALA A 6 11.11 3.16 10.18
C ALA A 6 11.61 2.56 8.85
N GLU A 7 12.31 1.42 8.91
CA GLU A 7 12.78 0.71 7.72
C GLU A 7 11.63 0.19 6.87
N ARG A 8 10.57 -0.33 7.47
CA ARG A 8 9.39 -0.79 6.74
C ARG A 8 8.69 0.36 6.03
N CYS A 9 8.46 1.48 6.74
CA CYS A 9 7.89 2.69 6.15
C CYS A 9 8.76 3.24 5.01
N ALA A 10 10.08 3.29 5.17
CA ALA A 10 10.99 3.74 4.11
C ALA A 10 10.90 2.85 2.86
N ARG A 11 10.87 1.52 3.04
CA ARG A 11 10.77 0.57 1.92
C ARG A 11 9.41 0.61 1.21
N LEU A 12 8.34 0.97 1.92
CA LEU A 12 6.99 1.08 1.35
C LEU A 12 6.78 2.31 0.47
N GLN A 13 7.59 3.37 0.64
CA GLN A 13 7.32 4.66 0.01
C GLN A 13 7.27 4.58 -1.52
N ALA A 14 8.32 4.03 -2.15
CA ALA A 14 8.36 3.90 -3.60
C ALA A 14 7.28 2.92 -4.15
N PRO A 15 7.14 1.69 -3.62
CA PRO A 15 6.12 0.75 -4.07
C PRO A 15 4.68 1.26 -3.93
N VAL A 16 4.36 1.98 -2.85
CA VAL A 16 3.01 2.56 -2.65
C VAL A 16 2.75 3.72 -3.60
N THR A 17 3.76 4.56 -3.86
CA THR A 17 3.65 5.64 -4.84
C THR A 17 3.41 5.08 -6.24
N GLU A 18 4.14 4.04 -6.61
CA GLU A 18 3.95 3.30 -7.87
C GLU A 18 2.55 2.67 -7.93
N LEU A 19 2.10 2.00 -6.87
CA LEU A 19 0.76 1.42 -6.79
C LEU A 19 -0.33 2.46 -7.05
N VAL A 20 -0.24 3.65 -6.47
CA VAL A 20 -1.20 4.74 -6.71
C VAL A 20 -1.17 5.21 -8.17
N ALA A 21 0.02 5.47 -8.71
CA ALA A 21 0.19 5.94 -10.08
C ALA A 21 -0.36 4.94 -11.11
N VAL A 22 -0.03 3.66 -10.95
CA VAL A 22 -0.45 2.59 -11.85
C VAL A 22 -1.94 2.28 -11.66
N SER A 23 -2.48 2.33 -10.45
CA SER A 23 -3.93 2.14 -10.22
C SER A 23 -4.75 3.24 -10.91
N LEU A 24 -4.29 4.50 -10.84
CA LEU A 24 -4.92 5.60 -11.56
C LEU A 24 -4.86 5.40 -13.07
N SER A 25 -3.70 4.96 -13.59
CA SER A 25 -3.53 4.69 -15.02
C SER A 25 -4.43 3.55 -15.52
N ALA A 26 -4.42 2.42 -14.81
CA ALA A 26 -5.15 1.22 -15.17
C ALA A 26 -6.67 1.43 -15.15
N ALA A 27 -7.18 2.36 -14.34
CA ALA A 27 -8.58 2.77 -14.34
C ALA A 27 -9.05 3.32 -15.71
N TYR A 28 -8.14 3.88 -16.52
CA TYR A 28 -8.43 4.40 -17.86
C TYR A 28 -7.79 3.55 -18.97
N ARG A 29 -6.76 2.75 -18.66
CA ARG A 29 -5.97 1.98 -19.61
C ARG A 29 -5.87 0.51 -19.17
N PRO A 30 -6.75 -0.38 -19.64
CA PRO A 30 -6.74 -1.79 -19.22
C PRO A 30 -5.47 -2.55 -19.60
N GLN A 31 -4.69 -2.04 -20.57
CA GLN A 31 -3.37 -2.59 -20.90
C GLN A 31 -2.34 -2.49 -19.76
N ASP A 32 -2.60 -1.64 -18.76
CA ASP A 32 -1.72 -1.44 -17.60
C ASP A 32 -2.07 -2.40 -16.43
N LEU A 33 -3.10 -3.25 -16.56
CA LEU A 33 -3.47 -4.26 -15.54
C LEU A 33 -2.31 -5.21 -15.14
N PRO A 34 -1.43 -5.67 -16.05
CA PRO A 34 -0.27 -6.46 -15.66
C PRO A 34 0.73 -5.68 -14.80
N GLU A 35 0.86 -4.36 -15.04
CA GLU A 35 1.71 -3.48 -14.22
C GLU A 35 1.07 -3.28 -12.84
N LEU A 36 -0.25 -3.10 -12.78
CA LEU A 36 -0.98 -2.99 -11.53
C LEU A 36 -0.83 -4.25 -10.66
N THR A 37 -0.89 -5.43 -11.27
CA THR A 37 -0.63 -6.71 -10.58
C THR A 37 0.77 -6.74 -9.94
N ARG A 38 1.80 -6.27 -10.67
CA ARG A 38 3.17 -6.21 -10.13
C ARG A 38 3.28 -5.22 -8.98
N ALA A 39 2.67 -4.05 -9.10
CA ALA A 39 2.68 -3.04 -8.05
C ALA A 39 1.97 -3.53 -6.76
N ILE A 40 0.82 -4.20 -6.89
CA ILE A 40 0.12 -4.86 -5.77
C ILE A 40 1.05 -5.88 -5.10
N GLY A 41 1.70 -6.73 -5.89
CA GLY A 41 2.64 -7.73 -5.40
C GLY A 41 3.84 -7.14 -4.66
N ALA A 42 4.41 -6.05 -5.15
CA ALA A 42 5.54 -5.37 -4.52
C ALA A 42 5.18 -4.83 -3.13
N VAL A 43 4.04 -4.16 -3.01
CA VAL A 43 3.56 -3.65 -1.71
C VAL A 43 3.20 -4.81 -0.77
N ARG A 44 2.50 -5.84 -1.27
CA ARG A 44 2.15 -7.04 -0.48
C ARG A 44 3.39 -7.72 0.07
N GLY A 45 4.45 -7.84 -0.73
CA GLY A 45 5.70 -8.47 -0.33
C GLY A 45 6.30 -7.85 0.93
N ILE A 46 6.27 -6.52 1.05
CA ILE A 46 6.79 -5.80 2.22
C ILE A 46 5.82 -5.90 3.41
N LEU A 47 4.52 -5.74 3.17
CA LEU A 47 3.52 -5.79 4.25
C LEU A 47 3.35 -7.21 4.83
N ALA A 48 3.61 -8.25 4.06
CA ALA A 48 3.48 -9.65 4.50
C ALA A 48 4.70 -10.14 5.31
N GLU A 49 5.75 -9.35 5.42
CA GLU A 49 6.89 -9.66 6.27
C GLU A 49 6.47 -9.69 7.75
N ASP A 50 7.16 -10.51 8.55
CA ASP A 50 6.83 -10.69 9.97
C ASP A 50 6.74 -9.34 10.72
N PRO A 51 5.60 -9.03 11.36
CA PRO A 51 5.41 -7.80 12.12
C PRO A 51 5.72 -7.97 13.62
N SER A 52 6.13 -9.15 14.08
CA SER A 52 6.30 -9.45 15.52
C SER A 52 7.37 -8.58 16.20
N GLY A 53 8.30 -8.01 15.43
CA GLY A 53 9.30 -7.05 15.92
C GLY A 53 8.86 -5.58 15.90
N LEU A 54 7.67 -5.27 15.37
CA LEU A 54 7.18 -3.90 15.26
C LEU A 54 6.43 -3.46 16.52
N PRO A 55 6.48 -2.17 16.88
CA PRO A 55 5.69 -1.65 17.99
C PRO A 55 4.18 -1.73 17.69
N ASP A 56 3.38 -1.94 18.73
CA ASP A 56 1.93 -1.75 18.67
C ASP A 56 1.61 -0.30 18.30
N GLY A 57 0.73 -0.12 17.31
CA GLY A 57 0.37 1.22 16.84
C GLY A 57 -0.52 1.19 15.60
N ALA A 58 -0.73 2.38 15.02
CA ALA A 58 -1.61 2.54 13.87
C ALA A 58 -1.19 1.67 12.67
N PHE A 59 0.12 1.48 12.45
CA PHE A 59 0.63 0.61 11.39
C PHE A 59 0.24 -0.86 11.60
N THR A 60 0.57 -1.43 12.76
CA THR A 60 0.31 -2.87 13.06
C THR A 60 -1.17 -3.18 13.18
N GLN A 61 -2.00 -2.22 13.65
CA GLN A 61 -3.45 -2.33 13.66
C GLN A 61 -4.07 -2.31 12.25
N TRP A 62 -3.52 -1.51 11.34
CA TRP A 62 -4.00 -1.41 9.95
C TRP A 62 -3.47 -2.52 9.04
N LEU A 63 -2.29 -3.07 9.33
CA LEU A 63 -1.65 -4.12 8.53
C LEU A 63 -2.57 -5.28 8.07
N PRO A 64 -3.38 -5.91 8.95
CA PRO A 64 -4.28 -6.98 8.50
C PRO A 64 -5.39 -6.49 7.56
N ILE A 65 -5.80 -5.23 7.66
CA ILE A 65 -6.76 -4.59 6.75
C ILE A 65 -6.09 -4.35 5.40
N ALA A 66 -4.87 -3.82 5.41
CA ALA A 66 -4.08 -3.56 4.20
C ALA A 66 -3.88 -4.82 3.36
N LEU A 67 -3.49 -5.93 4.00
CA LEU A 67 -3.28 -7.21 3.31
C LEU A 67 -4.57 -7.73 2.66
N ARG A 68 -5.71 -7.64 3.36
CA ARG A 68 -7.02 -8.00 2.80
C ARG A 68 -7.41 -7.11 1.63
N ASN A 69 -7.13 -5.81 1.73
CA ASN A 69 -7.41 -4.87 0.64
C ASN A 69 -6.56 -5.18 -0.59
N LEU A 70 -5.29 -5.54 -0.43
CA LEU A 70 -4.43 -5.98 -1.53
C LEU A 70 -4.93 -7.27 -2.20
N ASP A 71 -5.42 -8.24 -1.43
CA ASP A 71 -6.07 -9.44 -2.00
C ASP A 71 -7.29 -9.03 -2.85
N ARG A 72 -8.17 -8.19 -2.31
CA ARG A 72 -9.38 -7.73 -3.02
C ARG A 72 -9.06 -6.90 -4.26
N MET A 73 -7.99 -6.10 -4.21
CA MET A 73 -7.46 -5.37 -5.36
C MET A 73 -6.98 -6.35 -6.44
N GLN A 74 -6.22 -7.37 -6.06
CA GLN A 74 -5.75 -8.39 -7.00
C GLN A 74 -6.94 -9.13 -7.64
N GLU A 75 -7.93 -9.53 -6.84
CA GLU A 75 -9.14 -10.18 -7.35
C GLU A 75 -9.91 -9.29 -8.34
N ALA A 76 -9.94 -7.97 -8.10
CA ALA A 76 -10.57 -7.01 -9.02
C ALA A 76 -9.78 -6.92 -10.35
N VAL A 77 -8.46 -6.85 -10.26
CA VAL A 77 -7.55 -6.82 -11.42
C VAL A 77 -7.67 -8.10 -12.25
N ASP A 78 -7.75 -9.27 -11.61
CA ASP A 78 -7.91 -10.57 -12.27
C ASP A 78 -9.24 -10.66 -13.04
N ARG A 79 -10.27 -9.92 -12.62
CA ARG A 79 -11.55 -9.78 -13.32
C ARG A 79 -11.56 -8.65 -14.36
N GLY A 80 -10.46 -7.92 -14.54
CA GLY A 80 -10.35 -6.76 -15.42
C GLY A 80 -10.96 -5.47 -14.88
N ASP A 81 -11.31 -5.43 -13.58
CA ASP A 81 -11.97 -4.30 -12.93
C ASP A 81 -10.97 -3.41 -12.17
N ALA A 82 -10.19 -2.64 -12.93
CA ALA A 82 -9.24 -1.69 -12.35
C ALA A 82 -9.92 -0.58 -11.54
N GLY A 83 -11.17 -0.23 -11.88
CA GLY A 83 -11.96 0.77 -11.14
C GLY A 83 -12.28 0.32 -9.72
N ALA A 84 -12.72 -0.92 -9.55
CA ALA A 84 -12.92 -1.50 -8.22
C ALA A 84 -11.60 -1.61 -7.43
N SER A 85 -10.49 -1.97 -8.08
CA SER A 85 -9.17 -1.97 -7.45
C SER A 85 -8.77 -0.59 -6.93
N TYR A 86 -8.95 0.46 -7.75
CA TYR A 86 -8.68 1.85 -7.36
C TYR A 86 -9.59 2.34 -6.22
N ALA A 87 -10.87 1.94 -6.23
CA ALA A 87 -11.81 2.29 -5.16
C ALA A 87 -11.39 1.68 -3.81
N ILE A 88 -10.89 0.45 -3.80
CA ILE A 88 -10.35 -0.19 -2.58
C ILE A 88 -9.09 0.54 -2.09
N LEU A 89 -8.18 0.89 -3.00
CA LEU A 89 -6.94 1.61 -2.66
C LEU A 89 -7.23 2.95 -1.99
N THR A 90 -8.19 3.70 -2.53
CA THR A 90 -8.53 5.08 -2.13
C THR A 90 -9.64 5.17 -1.10
N ASP A 91 -10.06 4.03 -0.53
CA ASP A 91 -11.05 4.03 0.54
C ASP A 91 -10.57 4.90 1.71
N LYS A 92 -11.44 5.82 2.16
CA LYS A 92 -11.08 6.83 3.16
C LYS A 92 -11.02 6.27 4.58
N THR A 93 -11.60 5.10 4.81
CA THR A 93 -11.71 4.50 6.14
C THR A 93 -10.62 3.46 6.36
N ASP A 94 -10.39 2.61 5.36
CA ASP A 94 -9.57 1.40 5.44
C ASP A 94 -8.47 1.33 4.35
N GLY A 95 -8.50 2.24 3.38
CA GLY A 95 -7.54 2.28 2.26
C GLY A 95 -6.14 2.72 2.67
N PHE A 96 -5.29 2.93 1.66
CA PHE A 96 -3.86 3.22 1.86
C PHE A 96 -3.57 4.59 2.46
N ILE A 97 -4.58 5.45 2.60
CA ILE A 97 -4.48 6.68 3.38
C ILE A 97 -4.09 6.42 4.85
N ARG A 98 -4.44 5.26 5.41
CA ARG A 98 -4.05 4.90 6.78
C ARG A 98 -2.55 4.68 6.94
N LEU A 99 -1.83 4.41 5.86
CA LEU A 99 -0.38 4.25 5.89
C LEU A 99 0.32 5.57 6.25
N THR A 100 -0.22 6.72 5.87
CA THR A 100 0.34 8.03 6.28
C THR A 100 0.21 8.24 7.79
N VAL A 101 -0.83 7.69 8.41
CA VAL A 101 -1.00 7.68 9.87
C VAL A 101 -0.06 6.68 10.53
N GLY A 102 0.05 5.46 9.97
CA GLY A 102 0.93 4.40 10.48
C GLY A 102 2.42 4.74 10.41
N CYS A 103 2.81 5.51 9.40
CA CYS A 103 4.19 5.95 9.17
C CYS A 103 4.45 7.42 9.53
N ALA A 104 3.52 8.07 10.25
CA ALA A 104 3.66 9.47 10.63
C ALA A 104 4.96 9.70 11.43
N GLY A 105 5.71 10.73 11.05
CA GLY A 105 7.00 11.07 11.67
C GLY A 105 8.22 10.38 11.04
N PHE A 106 8.04 9.51 10.05
CA PHE A 106 9.14 9.00 9.23
C PHE A 106 9.31 9.83 7.94
N PRO A 107 10.56 9.97 7.43
CA PRO A 107 10.81 10.69 6.19
C PRO A 107 10.00 10.10 5.04
N GLY A 108 9.42 10.97 4.20
CA GLY A 108 8.56 10.58 3.09
C GLY A 108 7.08 10.34 3.43
N TRP A 109 6.71 10.41 4.72
CA TRP A 109 5.34 10.16 5.20
C TRP A 109 4.73 11.34 5.97
N SER A 110 5.50 12.38 6.28
CA SER A 110 5.00 13.62 6.88
C SER A 110 4.32 14.54 5.86
N PRO A 111 3.26 15.27 6.22
CA PRO A 111 2.61 16.27 5.36
C PRO A 111 3.50 17.51 5.13
N ASP A 112 4.45 17.78 6.03
CA ASP A 112 5.53 18.75 5.87
C ASP A 112 6.78 18.00 5.39
N GLY A 113 7.00 17.99 4.09
CA GLY A 113 8.25 17.54 3.50
C GLY A 113 9.35 18.58 3.74
N GLU A 114 9.86 18.70 4.96
CA GLU A 114 11.12 19.40 5.22
C GLU A 114 12.12 18.39 5.80
N GLY A 115 13.01 17.94 4.93
CA GLY A 115 14.30 17.35 5.28
C GLY A 115 15.41 18.38 5.16
#